data_AF-A0A373TGR8-F1
#
_entry.id   AF-A0A373TGR8-F1
#
_cell.length_a   1.000
_cell.length_b   1.000
_cell.length_c   1.000
_cell.angle_alpha   90.00
_cell.angle_beta   90.00
_cell.angle_gamma   90.00
#
_symmetry.space_group_name_H-M   'P 1'
#
loop_
_entity.id
_entity.type
_entity.pdbx_description
1 polymer ?
#
loop_
_entity_poly.entity_id
_entity_poly.type
_entity_poly.pdbx_seq_one_letter_code
_entity_poly.pdbx_strand_id
1 'polypeptide(L)' 'MAVNQKAVKVLNKVLEAGFTDEKAIAAMTMDDILSMQGITVADITLINDLQKSIKSNKVISFLGGGAE' A
#
# COMPACT_ATOMS: atom_id res chain seq x y z
N MET A 1 5.41 -7.57 -18.38
CA MET A 1 4.66 -6.95 -17.27
C MET A 1 5.65 -6.46 -16.25
N ALA A 2 5.83 -5.14 -16.12
CA ALA A 2 6.73 -4.56 -15.15
C ALA A 2 5.96 -4.36 -13.84
N VAL A 3 6.35 -5.10 -12.79
CA VAL A 3 5.80 -4.88 -11.46
C VAL A 3 6.16 -3.48 -10.97
N ASN A 4 5.19 -2.75 -10.40
CA ASN A 4 5.40 -1.42 -9.86
C ASN A 4 6.28 -1.52 -8.59
N GLN A 5 7.59 -1.35 -8.77
CA GLN A 5 8.59 -1.46 -7.71
C GLN A 5 8.29 -0.55 -6.50
N LYS A 6 7.71 0.63 -6.74
CA LYS A 6 7.32 1.55 -5.67
C LYS A 6 6.16 0.98 -4.85
N ALA A 7 5.12 0.48 -5.51
CA ALA A 7 4.00 -0.17 -4.83
C ALA A 7 4.45 -1.40 -4.04
N VAL A 8 5.35 -2.22 -4.59
CA VAL A 8 5.91 -3.38 -3.89
C VAL A 8 6.73 -2.97 -2.67
N LYS A 9 7.53 -1.90 -2.77
CA LYS A 9 8.30 -1.39 -1.63
C LYS A 9 7.37 -0.95 -0.48
N VAL A 10 6.29 -0.25 -0.82
CA VAL A 10 5.30 0.22 0.16
C VAL A 10 4.55 -0.95 0.78
N LEU A 11 4.18 -1.96 -0.01
CA LEU A 11 3.57 -3.19 0.48
C LEU A 11 4.49 -3.90 1.49
N ASN A 12 5.80 -4.01 1.19
CA ASN A 12 6.75 -4.60 2.13
C ASN A 12 6.80 -3.82 3.46
N LYS A 13 6.84 -2.48 3.43
CA LYS A 13 6.79 -1.68 4.67
C LYS A 13 5.54 -1.95 5.49
N VAL A 14 4.38 -2.04 4.82
CA VAL A 14 3.08 -2.29 5.48
C VAL A 14 3.06 -3.68 6.13
N LEU A 15 3.62 -4.69 5.45
CA LEU A 15 3.81 -6.03 6.00
C LEU A 15 4.78 -6.04 7.19
N GLU A 16 5.91 -5.32 7.10
CA GLU A 16 6.88 -5.18 8.20
C GLU A 16 6.29 -4.47 9.43
N ALA A 17 5.34 -3.55 9.22
CA ALA A 17 4.59 -2.91 10.30
C ALA A 17 3.52 -3.82 10.93
N GLY A 18 3.36 -5.06 10.44
CA GLY A 18 2.43 -6.05 11.00
C GLY A 18 1.07 -6.10 10.32
N PHE A 19 0.85 -5.36 9.24
CA PHE A 19 -0.40 -5.38 8.48
C PHE A 19 -0.33 -6.46 7.40
N THR A 20 -0.66 -7.70 7.78
CA THR A 20 -0.64 -8.88 6.88
C THR A 20 -1.92 -9.08 6.09
N ASP A 21 -3.02 -8.48 6.53
CA ASP A 21 -4.35 -8.71 5.99
C ASP A 21 -4.81 -7.53 5.14
N GLU A 22 -5.37 -7.81 3.96
CA GLU A 22 -5.93 -6.78 3.08
C GLU A 22 -6.94 -5.88 3.81
N LYS A 23 -7.75 -6.46 4.70
CA LYS A 23 -8.68 -5.70 5.55
C LYS A 23 -7.96 -4.80 6.55
N ALA A 24 -6.86 -5.26 7.15
CA ALA A 24 -6.07 -4.47 8.07
C ALA A 24 -5.42 -3.29 7.35
N ILE A 25 -4.84 -3.54 6.17
CA ILE A 25 -4.27 -2.50 5.31
C ILE A 25 -5.35 -1.49 4.91
N ALA A 26 -6.52 -1.94 4.45
CA ALA A 26 -7.63 -1.07 4.08
C ALA A 26 -8.26 -0.30 5.25
N ALA A 27 -8.07 -0.78 6.48
CA ALA A 27 -8.51 -0.15 7.72
C ALA A 27 -7.43 0.73 8.38
N MET A 28 -6.19 0.73 7.87
CA MET A 28 -5.12 1.59 8.38
C MET A 28 -5.57 3.04 8.44
N THR A 29 -5.37 3.66 9.59
CA THR A 29 -5.63 5.08 9.74
C THR A 29 -4.41 5.90 9.31
N MET A 30 -4.59 7.20 9.08
CA MET A 30 -3.46 8.08 8.79
C MET A 30 -2.44 8.08 9.93
N ASP A 31 -2.89 7.88 11.17
CA ASP A 31 -2.04 7.80 12.36
C ASP A 31 -1.14 6.55 12.32
N ASP A 32 -1.71 5.39 11.98
CA ASP A 32 -0.95 4.14 11.76
C ASP A 32 0.12 4.32 10.69
N ILE A 33 -0.25 4.94 9.57
CA ILE A 33 0.65 5.18 8.44
C ILE A 33 1.78 6.14 8.85
N LEU A 34 1.47 7.22 9.55
CA LEU A 34 2.45 8.20 10.03
C LEU A 34 3.38 7.62 11.10
N SER A 35 2.88 6.66 11.88
CA SER A 35 3.66 5.93 12.90
C SER A 35 4.66 4.94 12.28
N MET A 36 4.54 4.62 10.98
CA MET A 36 5.49 3.75 10.28
C MET A 36 6.87 4.41 10.16
N GLN A 37 7.88 3.72 10.66
CA GLN A 37 9.26 4.23 10.64
C GLN A 37 9.79 4.33 9.19
N GLY A 38 10.39 5.48 8.85
CA GLY A 38 10.99 5.69 7.53
C GLY A 38 9.97 5.85 6.39
N ILE A 39 8.76 6.30 6.68
CA ILE A 39 7.74 6.60 5.66
C ILE A 39 7.89 8.03 5.12
N THR A 40 7.72 8.18 3.81
CA THR A 40 7.72 9.48 3.13
C THR A 40 6.33 9.85 2.65
N VAL A 41 6.07 11.14 2.39
CA VAL A 41 4.78 11.61 1.85
C VAL A 41 4.38 10.87 0.56
N ALA A 42 5.36 10.48 -0.25
CA ALA A 42 5.13 9.67 -1.44
C ALA A 42 4.67 8.24 -1.11
N ASP A 43 5.27 7.62 -0.08
CA ASP A 43 4.81 6.31 0.40
C ASP A 43 3.38 6.39 0.96
N ILE A 44 3.06 7.46 1.72
CA ILE A 44 1.71 7.66 2.29
C ILE A 44 0.66 7.75 1.17
N THR A 45 0.97 8.48 0.10
CA THR A 45 0.10 8.60 -1.07
C THR A 45 -0.11 7.23 -1.74
N LEU A 46 0.95 6.43 -1.85
CA LEU A 46 0.88 5.07 -2.38
C LEU A 46 0.11 4.10 -1.48
N ILE A 47 0.21 4.23 -0.15
CA ILE A 47 -0.62 3.45 0.77
C ILE A 47 -2.09 3.82 0.59
N ASN A 48 -2.41 5.11 0.48
CA ASN A 48 -3.79 5.53 0.26
C ASN A 48 -4.38 4.94 -1.04
N ASP A 49 -3.58 4.92 -2.11
CA ASP A 49 -3.97 4.31 -3.38
C ASP A 49 -4.06 2.78 -3.29
N LEU A 50 -3.16 2.14 -2.55
CA LEU A 50 -3.23 0.72 -2.20
C LEU A 50 -4.52 0.40 -1.44
N GLN A 51 -4.88 1.20 -0.45
CA GLN A 51 -6.13 1.04 0.31
C GLN A 51 -7.37 1.14 -0.59
N LYS A 52 -7.38 2.08 -1.55
CA LYS A 52 -8.45 2.19 -2.56
C LYS A 52 -8.49 0.97 -3.47
N SER A 53 -7.33 0.50 -3.91
CA SER A 53 -7.19 -0.68 -4.77
C SER A 53 -7.67 -1.95 -4.07
N ILE A 54 -7.37 -2.11 -2.77
CA ILE A 54 -7.90 -3.21 -1.94
C ILE A 54 -9.43 -3.13 -1.86
N LYS A 55 -9.99 -1.97 -1.54
CA LYS A 55 -11.46 -1.78 -1.50
C LYS A 55 -12.13 -2.06 -2.85
N SER A 56 -11.43 -1.79 -3.96
CA SER A 56 -11.90 -2.08 -5.31
C SER A 56 -11.62 -3.51 -5.78
N ASN A 57 -10.98 -4.38 -4.97
CA ASN A 57 -10.51 -5.71 -5.36
C ASN A 57 -9.57 -5.69 -6.58
N LYS A 58 -8.75 -4.63 -6.71
CA LYS A 58 -7.83 -4.37 -7.83
C LYS A 58 -6.35 -4.29 -7.40
N VAL A 59 -5.98 -4.88 -6.27
CA VAL A 59 -4.59 -4.91 -5.75
C VAL A 59 -3.59 -5.43 -6.77
N ILE A 60 -3.92 -6.51 -7.49
CA ILE A 60 -3.02 -7.09 -8.49
C ILE A 60 -2.81 -6.11 -9.66
N SER A 61 -3.81 -5.32 -10.04
CA SER A 61 -3.68 -4.28 -11.06
C SER A 61 -2.72 -3.18 -10.60
N PHE A 62 -2.89 -2.72 -9.35
CA PHE A 62 -2.05 -1.71 -8.72
C PHE A 62 -0.57 -2.15 -8.63
N LEU A 63 -0.33 -3.37 -8.16
CA LEU A 63 1.02 -3.95 -8.06
C LEU A 63 1.62 -4.28 -9.43
N GLY A 64 0.79 -4.72 -10.38
CA GLY A 64 1.19 -5.09 -11.73
C GLY A 64 1.49 -3.92 -12.67
N GLY A 65 1.38 -2.67 -12.17
CA GLY A 65 1.55 -1.47 -12.99
C GLY A 65 0.39 -1.20 -13.96
N GLY A 66 -0.70 -1.97 -13.86
CA GLY A 66 -1.94 -1.79 -14.62
C GLY A 66 -2.84 -0.76 -13.99
N ALA A 67 -2.28 0.41 -13.67
CA ALA A 67 -3.03 1.64 -13.48
C ALA A 67 -2.98 2.39 -14.81
N GLU A 68 -3.74 1.87 -15.78
CA GLU A 68 -4.12 2.56 -17.00
C GLU A 68 -5.64 2.83 -16.95
#